data_AF-A0A382V022-F1
#
_entry.id   AF-A0A382V022-F1
#
_cell.length_a   1.000
_cell.length_b   1.000
_cell.length_c   1.000
_cell.angle_alpha   90.00
_cell.angle_beta   90.00
_cell.angle_gamma   90.00
#
_symmetry.space_group_name_H-M   'P 1'
#
loop_
_entity.id
_entity.type
_entity.pdbx_description
1 polymer ?
#
loop_
_entity_poly.entity_id
_entity_poly.type
_entity_poly.pdbx_seq_one_letter_code
_entity_poly.pdbx_strand_id
1 'polypeptide(L)'
;MASLEELAKENSNLEDDLISYLQDLTRSWGLLADLSFSDLLLYLPTKESPVDSFVLLAHVRPTTSTTLYRADLVGQKFEAQSRPLLSEAFANAQISKG
;
A
#
# COMPACT_ATOMS: atom_id res chain seq x y z
N MET A 1 -11.33 -2.57 12.61
CA MET A 1 -10.49 -2.17 11.46
C MET A 1 -9.07 -2.52 11.87
N ALA A 2 -8.39 -3.40 11.14
CA ALA A 2 -7.06 -3.87 11.51
C ALA A 2 -6.05 -2.73 11.36
N SER A 3 -5.12 -2.64 12.29
CA SER A 3 -3.99 -1.71 12.23
C SER A 3 -2.97 -2.14 11.16
N LEU A 4 -2.14 -1.19 10.71
CA LEU A 4 -1.05 -1.48 9.78
C LEU A 4 -0.11 -2.58 10.31
N GLU A 5 0.15 -2.57 11.62
CA GLU A 5 1.02 -3.55 12.26
C GLU A 5 0.40 -4.95 12.24
N GLU A 6 -0.87 -5.09 12.62
CA GLU A 6 -1.59 -6.36 12.57
C GLU A 6 -1.57 -6.93 11.15
N LEU A 7 -1.92 -6.11 10.15
CA LEU A 7 -1.92 -6.52 8.75
C LEU A 7 -0.52 -6.91 8.26
N ALA A 8 0.52 -6.17 8.64
CA ALA A 8 1.89 -6.46 8.24
C ALA A 8 2.40 -7.79 8.82
N LYS A 9 2.13 -8.05 10.11
CA LYS A 9 2.53 -9.28 10.82
C LYS A 9 1.77 -10.50 10.31
N GLU A 10 0.49 -10.35 10.01
CA GLU A 10 -0.35 -11.42 9.45
C GLU A 10 0.08 -11.81 8.04
N ASN A 11 0.48 -10.85 7.20
CA ASN A 11 0.65 -11.07 5.76
C ASN A 11 2.10 -11.12 5.28
N SER A 12 3.09 -10.71 6.08
CA SER A 12 4.52 -10.75 5.72
C SER A 12 5.42 -11.11 6.91
N ASN A 13 6.73 -11.21 6.67
CA ASN A 13 7.74 -11.37 7.72
C ASN A 13 8.56 -10.08 7.90
N LEU A 14 7.91 -8.92 7.80
CA LEU A 14 8.57 -7.63 8.05
C LEU A 14 9.06 -7.55 9.50
N GLU A 15 10.28 -7.01 9.67
CA GLU A 15 10.84 -6.69 10.97
C GLU A 15 10.12 -5.49 11.60
N ASP A 16 10.06 -5.45 12.94
CA ASP A 16 9.33 -4.40 13.68
C ASP A 16 9.83 -2.98 13.35
N ASP A 17 11.13 -2.81 13.07
CA ASP A 17 11.71 -1.53 12.66
C ASP A 17 11.16 -1.05 11.31
N LEU A 18 10.96 -1.96 10.36
CA LEU A 18 10.36 -1.64 9.05
C LEU A 18 8.87 -1.34 9.18
N ILE A 19 8.16 -2.06 10.05
CA ILE A 19 6.75 -1.77 10.34
C ILE A 19 6.62 -0.35 10.92
N SER A 20 7.49 -0.01 11.88
CA SER A 20 7.54 1.33 12.49
C SER A 20 7.81 2.41 11.43
N TYR A 21 8.75 2.16 10.51
CA TYR A 21 9.03 3.06 9.39
C TYR A 21 7.80 3.30 8.50
N LEU A 22 7.05 2.24 8.16
CA LEU A 22 5.82 2.37 7.37
C LEU A 22 4.73 3.14 8.14
N GLN A 23 4.62 2.96 9.46
CA GLN A 23 3.71 3.74 10.29
C GLN A 23 4.07 5.24 10.28
N ASP A 24 5.36 5.57 10.40
CA ASP A 24 5.82 6.97 10.33
C ASP A 24 5.58 7.61 8.95
N LEU A 25 5.82 6.84 7.88
CA LEU A 25 5.50 7.27 6.50
C LEU A 25 4.01 7.59 6.38
N THR A 26 3.13 6.69 6.81
CA THR A 26 1.68 6.85 6.69
C THR A 26 1.11 7.96 7.59
N ARG A 27 1.84 8.36 8.65
CA ARG A 27 1.45 9.49 9.49
C ARG A 27 1.64 10.85 8.79
N SER A 28 2.56 10.95 7.84
CA SER A 28 3.00 12.24 7.26
C SER A 28 2.65 12.43 5.77
N TRP A 29 2.26 11.37 5.06
CA TRP A 29 2.01 11.40 3.62
C TRP A 29 0.72 12.12 3.17
N GLY A 30 -0.05 12.72 4.09
CA GLY A 30 -1.25 13.49 3.74
C GLY A 30 -0.93 14.70 2.85
N LEU A 31 0.13 15.43 3.18
CA LEU A 31 0.62 16.53 2.34
C LEU A 31 1.01 16.07 0.94
N LEU A 32 1.59 14.86 0.83
CA LEU A 32 1.97 14.28 -0.46
C LEU A 32 0.73 13.96 -1.32
N ALA A 33 -0.33 13.43 -0.70
CA ALA A 33 -1.60 13.19 -1.38
C ALA A 33 -2.22 14.51 -1.88
N ASP A 34 -2.22 15.55 -1.04
CA ASP A 34 -2.76 16.87 -1.38
C ASP A 34 -2.01 17.54 -2.53
N LEU A 35 -0.67 17.50 -2.52
CA LEU A 35 0.18 18.06 -3.58
C LEU A 35 0.07 17.28 -4.90
N SER A 36 -0.25 15.99 -4.82
CA SER A 36 -0.43 15.13 -5.99
C SER A 36 -1.87 15.14 -6.51
N PHE A 37 -2.81 15.74 -5.77
CA PHE A 37 -4.24 15.69 -6.03
C PHE A 37 -4.80 14.25 -6.17
N SER A 38 -4.17 13.28 -5.52
CA SER A 38 -4.41 11.85 -5.76
C SER A 38 -4.48 11.03 -4.47
N ASP A 39 -5.25 9.96 -4.50
CA ASP A 39 -5.18 8.90 -3.48
C ASP A 39 -3.78 8.26 -3.48
N LEU A 40 -3.24 7.97 -2.29
CA LEU A 40 -2.02 7.17 -2.14
C LEU A 40 -2.36 5.87 -1.42
N LEU A 41 -1.85 4.76 -1.96
CA LEU A 41 -2.11 3.40 -1.50
C LEU A 41 -0.78 2.71 -1.20
N LEU A 42 -0.66 2.13 -0.01
CA LEU A 42 0.51 1.35 0.41
C LEU A 42 0.20 -0.14 0.36
N TYR A 43 0.86 -0.86 -0.53
CA TYR A 43 0.71 -2.30 -0.69
C TYR A 43 1.90 -3.07 -0.08
N LEU A 44 1.61 -4.26 0.44
CA LEU A 44 2.58 -5.20 0.96
C LEU A 44 2.43 -6.55 0.23
N PRO A 45 3.50 -7.12 -0.35
CA PRO A 45 3.47 -8.48 -0.88
C PRO A 45 3.19 -9.50 0.22
N THR A 46 2.44 -10.54 -0.09
CA THR A 46 2.25 -11.68 0.82
C THR A 46 3.53 -12.52 0.94
N LYS A 47 3.58 -13.44 1.92
CA LYS A 47 4.74 -14.33 2.17
C LYS A 47 5.04 -15.31 1.03
N GLU A 48 4.22 -15.36 -0.01
CA GLU A 48 4.35 -16.34 -1.09
C GLU A 48 5.52 -16.01 -2.01
N SER A 49 6.20 -17.06 -2.48
CA SER A 49 7.28 -16.95 -3.46
C SER A 49 7.01 -17.93 -4.61
N PRO A 50 6.72 -17.43 -5.83
CA PRO A 50 6.69 -16.02 -6.23
C PRO A 50 5.54 -15.24 -5.58
N VAL A 51 5.66 -13.91 -5.52
CA VAL A 51 4.59 -13.04 -5.01
C VAL A 51 3.37 -13.14 -5.92
N ASP A 52 2.28 -13.66 -5.38
CA ASP A 52 1.03 -13.90 -6.10
C ASP A 52 -0.05 -12.85 -5.78
N SER A 53 0.13 -12.13 -4.68
CA SER A 53 -0.87 -11.22 -4.12
C SER A 53 -0.26 -10.13 -3.24
N PHE A 54 -1.03 -9.05 -3.07
CA PHE A 54 -0.68 -7.91 -2.25
C PHE A 54 -1.83 -7.57 -1.30
N VAL A 55 -1.52 -7.21 -0.06
CA VAL A 55 -2.49 -6.63 0.88
C VAL A 55 -2.33 -5.11 0.91
N LEU A 56 -3.44 -4.37 0.95
CA LEU A 56 -3.41 -2.92 1.14
C LEU A 56 -3.26 -2.59 2.63
N LEU A 57 -2.11 -2.04 3.02
CA LEU A 57 -1.82 -1.68 4.42
C LEU A 57 -2.40 -0.34 4.84
N ALA A 58 -2.41 0.63 3.92
CA ALA A 58 -2.86 1.98 4.22
C ALA A 58 -3.34 2.69 2.96
N HIS A 59 -4.27 3.63 3.16
CA HIS A 59 -4.82 4.51 2.13
C HIS A 59 -4.96 5.92 2.72
N VAL A 60 -4.46 6.92 2.00
CA VAL A 60 -4.76 8.33 2.28
C VAL A 60 -5.46 8.98 1.10
N ARG A 61 -6.47 9.80 1.41
CA ARG A 61 -7.28 10.53 0.46
C ARG A 61 -6.86 12.00 0.48
N PRO A 62 -6.72 12.65 -0.69
CA PRO A 62 -6.44 14.07 -0.74
C PRO A 62 -7.66 14.86 -0.22
N THR A 63 -7.40 15.99 0.43
CA THR A 63 -8.40 17.00 0.80
C THR A 63 -8.66 17.99 -0.33
N THR A 64 -7.78 18.03 -1.33
CA THR A 64 -7.78 18.98 -2.46
C THR A 64 -8.48 18.46 -3.72
N SER A 65 -8.93 17.21 -3.73
CA SER A 65 -9.53 16.56 -4.92
C SER A 65 -10.56 15.50 -4.51
N THR A 66 -11.33 15.01 -5.48
CA THR A 66 -12.27 13.90 -5.25
C THR A 66 -11.51 12.57 -5.27
N THR A 67 -11.71 11.75 -4.23
CA THR A 67 -11.16 10.38 -4.16
C THR A 67 -11.78 9.47 -5.22
N LEU A 68 -10.95 8.61 -5.83
CA LEU A 68 -11.38 7.52 -6.70
C LEU A 68 -11.89 6.32 -5.89
N TYR A 69 -11.30 6.09 -4.71
CA TYR A 69 -11.59 4.93 -3.86
C TYR A 69 -12.47 5.32 -2.66
N ARG A 70 -13.79 5.30 -2.86
CA ARG A 70 -14.77 5.62 -1.81
C ARG A 70 -14.87 4.55 -0.72
N ALA A 71 -14.75 3.29 -1.13
CA ALA A 71 -14.75 2.16 -0.21
C ALA A 71 -13.48 2.17 0.64
N ASP A 72 -13.57 1.67 1.86
CA ASP A 72 -12.40 1.33 2.65
C ASP A 72 -11.84 0.00 2.13
N LEU A 73 -10.62 0.06 1.61
CA LEU A 73 -9.93 -1.08 1.02
C LEU A 73 -8.81 -1.61 1.91
N VAL A 74 -8.54 -0.98 3.07
CA VAL A 74 -7.44 -1.39 3.95
C VAL A 74 -7.70 -2.81 4.47
N GLY A 75 -6.67 -3.66 4.36
CA GLY A 75 -6.73 -5.09 4.67
C GLY A 75 -7.23 -5.97 3.53
N GLN A 76 -7.72 -5.41 2.42
CA GLN A 76 -8.09 -6.22 1.25
C GLN A 76 -6.85 -6.77 0.54
N LYS A 77 -6.98 -8.01 0.06
CA LYS A 77 -6.00 -8.69 -0.77
C LYS A 77 -6.35 -8.53 -2.24
N PHE A 78 -5.34 -8.30 -3.06
CA PHE A 78 -5.43 -8.16 -4.51
C PHE A 78 -4.46 -9.11 -5.17
N GLU A 79 -4.91 -9.86 -6.17
CA GLU A 79 -4.03 -10.72 -6.96
C GLU A 79 -3.03 -9.86 -7.75
N ALA A 80 -1.78 -10.30 -7.80
CA ALA A 80 -0.69 -9.60 -8.50
C ALA A 80 -1.04 -9.34 -9.99
N GLN A 81 -1.67 -10.31 -10.65
CA GLN A 81 -2.13 -10.21 -12.03
C GLN A 81 -3.15 -9.09 -12.26
N SER A 82 -3.95 -8.74 -11.24
CA SER A 82 -4.93 -7.64 -11.30
C SER A 82 -4.28 -6.25 -11.11
N ARG A 83 -3.01 -6.21 -10.66
CA ARG A 83 -2.23 -5.01 -10.39
C ARG A 83 -0.88 -5.08 -11.11
N PRO A 84 -0.86 -5.05 -12.46
CA PRO A 84 0.37 -5.27 -13.24
C PRO A 84 1.45 -4.21 -12.96
N LEU A 85 1.09 -2.93 -12.84
CA LEU A 85 2.06 -1.86 -12.56
C LEU A 85 2.68 -1.98 -11.16
N LEU A 86 1.89 -2.43 -10.17
CA LEU A 86 2.39 -2.70 -8.81
C LEU A 86 3.37 -3.87 -8.83
N SER A 87 3.00 -4.95 -9.51
CA SER A 87 3.83 -6.15 -9.63
C SER A 87 5.14 -5.86 -10.36
N GLU A 88 5.09 -5.08 -11.44
CA GLU A 88 6.28 -4.64 -12.18
C GLU A 88 7.18 -3.76 -11.31
N ALA A 89 6.61 -2.75 -10.63
CA ALA A 89 7.37 -1.86 -9.77
C ALA A 89 8.06 -2.60 -8.63
N PHE A 90 7.35 -3.57 -8.03
CA PHE A 90 7.90 -4.42 -6.96
C PHE A 90 9.03 -5.32 -7.46
N ALA A 91 8.84 -6.00 -8.61
CA ALA A 91 9.83 -6.92 -9.16
C ALA A 91 11.10 -6.21 -9.65
N ASN A 92 10.98 -5.02 -10.23
CA ASN A 92 12.10 -4.32 -10.87
C ASN A 92 12.73 -3.23 -9.98
N ALA A 93 12.14 -2.93 -8.83
CA ALA A 93 12.53 -1.80 -7.96
C ALA A 93 12.60 -0.46 -8.72
N GLN A 94 11.64 -0.24 -9.63
CA GLN A 94 11.56 0.95 -10.48
C GLN A 94 10.13 1.50 -10.51
N ILE A 95 9.99 2.78 -10.87
CA ILE A 95 8.67 3.39 -11.04
C ILE A 95 8.04 2.85 -12.33
N SER A 96 6.93 2.12 -12.20
CA SER A 96 6.07 1.75 -13.33
C SER A 96 4.97 2.80 -13.54
N LYS A 97 4.59 3.04 -14.81
CA LYS A 97 3.61 4.04 -15.24
C LYS A 97 2.77 3.45 -16.37
N GLY A 98 1.48 3.77 -16.41
CA GLY A 98 0.53 3.38 -17.46
C GLY A 98 -0.32 4.53 -17.94
#